data_AF-X1TXX1-F1
#
_entry.id   AF-X1TXX1-F1
#
_cell.length_a   1.000
_cell.length_b   1.000
_cell.length_c   1.000
_cell.angle_alpha   90.00
_cell.angle_beta   90.00
_cell.angle_gamma   90.00
#
_symmetry.space_group_name_H-M   'P 1'
#
loop_
_entity.id
_entity.type
_entity.pdbx_description
1 polymer ?
#
loop_
_entity_poly.entity_id
_entity_poly.type
_entity_poly.pdbx_seq_one_letter_code
_entity_poly.pdbx_strand_id
1 'polypeptide(L)'
;ALYKIRKVVSILNGLPNKDINPVLKGVSYFLAHVPSMVRHGSKPSREIRSNPALLGKILEHLETFEQAVAYAPNQVFIGNMEPDDLLHRVPSPWYKNPLAEGSRWSPDGEIMPEEEFYGMMKISDDFGLVLLDNDFLPEVVAKLKEHPLITPEDLKKLEKGATKEEIEKALGEEASPLYVQGTRLIGCVLRGHEADYNLTSEILMENPDEPRFRSYGTTASC
;
A
#
# COMPACT_ATOMS: atom_id res chain seq x y z
N ALA A 1 -25.56 -1.28 -15.02
CA ALA A 1 -25.07 -2.52 -15.65
C ALA A 1 -23.76 -2.89 -14.98
N LEU A 2 -23.72 -4.00 -14.25
CA LEU A 2 -22.58 -4.45 -13.44
C LEU A 2 -21.45 -4.93 -14.36
N TYR A 3 -20.32 -4.22 -14.39
CA TYR A 3 -19.11 -4.73 -15.01
C TYR A 3 -18.56 -5.88 -14.16
N LYS A 4 -18.82 -7.12 -14.60
CA LYS A 4 -18.12 -8.31 -14.11
C LYS A 4 -16.69 -8.24 -14.60
N ILE A 5 -15.76 -7.78 -13.76
CA ILE A 5 -14.32 -7.91 -14.00
C ILE A 5 -14.01 -9.41 -13.97
N ARG A 6 -13.98 -10.05 -15.15
CA ARG A 6 -13.44 -11.40 -15.31
C ARG A 6 -11.92 -11.27 -15.42
N LYS A 7 -11.21 -11.51 -14.31
CA LYS A 7 -9.76 -11.71 -14.31
C LYS A 7 -9.46 -13.01 -15.07
N VAL A 8 -8.79 -12.91 -16.22
CA VAL A 8 -8.07 -14.03 -16.84
C VAL A 8 -6.73 -13.47 -17.34
N VAL A 9 -5.70 -13.58 -16.50
CA VAL A 9 -4.32 -13.55 -16.97
C VAL A 9 -3.94 -14.99 -17.23
N SER A 10 -4.21 -15.46 -18.44
CA SER A 10 -3.67 -16.73 -18.94
C SER A 10 -2.36 -16.42 -19.65
N ILE A 11 -1.23 -16.60 -18.97
CA ILE A 11 0.05 -16.77 -19.67
C ILE A 11 -0.03 -18.17 -20.29
N LEU A 12 -0.37 -18.22 -21.59
CA LEU A 12 -0.39 -19.45 -22.38
C LEU A 12 1.07 -19.92 -22.59
N ASN A 13 1.64 -20.56 -21.58
CA ASN A 13 2.91 -21.28 -21.71
C ASN A 13 2.65 -22.60 -22.45
N GLY A 14 2.64 -22.55 -23.78
CA GLY A 14 2.48 -23.78 -24.58
C GLY A 14 2.40 -23.65 -26.10
N LEU A 15 2.56 -22.47 -26.70
CA LEU A 15 2.57 -22.34 -28.17
C LEU A 15 3.86 -21.67 -28.68
N PRO A 16 4.44 -22.16 -29.78
CA PRO A 16 5.69 -21.62 -30.32
C PRO A 16 5.44 -20.21 -30.85
N ASN A 17 6.15 -19.25 -30.26
CA ASN A 17 6.46 -17.92 -30.78
C ASN A 17 5.33 -17.27 -31.63
N LYS A 18 4.16 -17.07 -31.01
CA LYS A 18 3.12 -16.19 -31.55
C LYS A 18 3.38 -14.82 -30.96
N ASP A 19 3.50 -13.77 -31.77
CA ASP A 19 3.70 -12.38 -31.33
C ASP A 19 2.74 -12.03 -30.17
N ILE A 20 3.24 -12.14 -28.93
CA ILE A 20 2.47 -11.79 -27.74
C ILE A 20 2.53 -10.28 -27.64
N ASN A 21 1.61 -9.62 -28.33
CA ASN A 21 1.43 -8.19 -28.15
C ASN A 21 0.79 -7.96 -26.77
N PRO A 22 1.46 -7.27 -25.84
CA PRO A 22 0.83 -6.90 -24.58
C PRO A 22 -0.36 -6.00 -24.91
N VAL A 23 -1.54 -6.38 -24.42
CA VAL A 23 -2.76 -5.60 -24.56
C VAL A 23 -3.25 -5.20 -23.18
N LEU A 24 -3.57 -3.92 -23.00
CA LEU A 24 -4.19 -3.42 -21.78
C LEU A 24 -5.59 -4.03 -21.65
N LYS A 25 -5.79 -4.83 -20.61
CA LYS A 25 -7.08 -5.48 -20.31
C LYS A 25 -7.96 -4.67 -19.38
N GLY A 26 -7.37 -3.73 -18.64
CA GLY A 26 -8.04 -2.85 -17.69
C GLY A 26 -7.06 -1.86 -17.10
N VAL A 27 -7.59 -0.77 -16.58
CA VAL A 27 -6.88 0.26 -15.83
C VAL A 27 -7.75 0.58 -14.62
N SER A 28 -7.11 0.88 -13.49
CA SER A 28 -7.79 1.29 -12.27
C SER A 28 -6.90 2.31 -11.55
N TYR A 29 -7.50 3.35 -11.01
CA TYR A 29 -6.88 4.25 -10.05
C TYR A 29 -6.83 3.56 -8.68
N PHE A 30 -5.73 3.79 -7.99
CA PHE A 30 -5.47 3.19 -6.68
C PHE A 30 -4.89 4.27 -5.76
N LEU A 31 -5.57 4.52 -4.64
CA LEU A 31 -5.11 5.43 -3.61
C LEU A 31 -5.08 4.70 -2.27
N ALA A 32 -3.90 4.44 -1.72
CA ALA A 32 -3.76 3.86 -0.39
C ALA A 32 -3.80 4.97 0.69
N HIS A 33 -4.72 4.85 1.65
CA HIS A 33 -4.73 5.69 2.85
C HIS A 33 -3.92 5.03 3.96
N VAL A 34 -2.65 5.42 4.08
CA VAL A 34 -1.64 4.81 4.99
C VAL A 34 -1.07 5.83 5.99
N PRO A 35 -1.91 6.42 6.86
CA PRO A 35 -1.51 7.52 7.72
C PRO A 35 -0.35 7.17 8.67
N SER A 36 -0.25 5.91 9.12
CA SER A 36 0.81 5.46 10.00
C SER A 36 2.20 5.49 9.35
N MET A 37 2.24 5.42 8.00
CA MET A 37 3.48 5.49 7.22
C MET A 37 4.11 6.89 7.17
N VAL A 38 3.35 7.95 7.49
CA VAL A 38 3.84 9.34 7.47
C VAL A 38 5.14 9.51 8.25
N ARG A 39 5.31 8.79 9.37
CA ARG A 39 6.54 8.85 10.21
C ARG A 39 7.81 8.45 9.47
N HIS A 40 7.70 7.64 8.41
CA HIS A 40 8.83 7.12 7.65
C HIS A 40 9.25 8.06 6.53
N GLY A 41 8.39 9.01 6.13
CA GLY A 41 8.72 9.97 5.09
C GLY A 41 9.97 10.78 5.42
N SER A 42 10.75 11.13 4.39
CA SER A 42 12.06 11.79 4.51
C SER A 42 12.14 12.92 5.53
N LYS A 43 11.14 13.81 5.60
CA LYS A 43 11.13 14.92 6.58
C LYS A 43 10.70 14.47 7.98
N PRO A 44 9.52 13.84 8.18
CA PRO A 44 9.13 13.28 9.46
C PRO A 44 10.21 12.42 10.13
N SER A 45 10.83 11.49 9.40
CA SER A 45 11.82 10.57 9.96
C SER A 45 13.06 11.30 10.52
N ARG A 46 13.58 12.30 9.80
CA ARG A 46 14.69 13.15 10.25
C ARG A 46 14.32 13.99 11.46
N GLU A 47 13.14 14.61 11.46
CA GLU A 47 12.71 15.48 12.57
C GLU A 47 12.40 14.67 13.83
N ILE A 48 11.78 13.48 13.71
CA ILE A 48 11.56 12.54 14.82
C ILE A 48 12.90 12.08 15.40
N ARG A 49 13.88 11.75 14.56
CA ARG A 49 15.23 11.36 15.00
C ARG A 49 15.92 12.47 15.79
N SER A 50 15.75 13.73 15.37
CA SER A 50 16.29 14.89 16.06
C SER A 50 15.50 15.28 17.32
N ASN A 51 14.18 15.03 17.34
CA ASN A 51 13.28 15.36 18.43
C ASN A 51 12.15 14.30 18.55
N PRO A 52 12.36 13.22 19.32
CA PRO A 52 11.40 12.13 19.43
C PRO A 52 10.01 12.54 19.93
N ALA A 53 9.91 13.64 20.68
CA ALA A 53 8.64 14.17 21.16
C ALA A 53 7.72 14.69 20.04
N LEU A 54 8.25 14.91 18.83
CA LEU A 54 7.45 15.32 17.66
C LEU A 54 6.51 14.22 17.18
N LEU A 55 6.83 12.94 17.42
CA LEU A 55 6.00 11.83 16.97
C LEU A 55 4.57 11.97 17.47
N GLY A 56 4.36 12.23 18.76
CA GLY A 56 3.00 12.41 19.32
C GLY A 56 2.20 13.47 18.58
N LYS A 57 2.81 14.62 18.27
CA LYS A 57 2.17 15.69 17.51
C LYS A 57 1.83 15.29 16.09
N ILE A 58 2.67 14.50 15.42
CA ILE A 58 2.37 13.98 14.07
C ILE A 58 1.16 13.06 14.15
N LEU A 59 1.13 12.14 15.13
CA LEU A 59 0.04 11.19 15.29
C LEU A 59 -1.31 11.86 15.57
N GLU A 60 -1.32 12.95 16.35
CA GLU A 60 -2.51 13.75 16.63
C GLU A 60 -3.14 14.39 15.38
N HIS A 61 -2.39 14.54 14.29
CA HIS A 61 -2.83 15.19 13.05
C HIS A 61 -3.02 14.21 11.89
N LEU A 62 -2.96 12.90 12.14
CA LEU A 62 -3.25 11.90 11.12
C LEU A 62 -4.75 11.90 10.79
N GLU A 63 -5.06 11.90 9.49
CA GLU A 63 -6.43 11.82 9.00
C GLU A 63 -6.98 10.40 9.12
N THR A 64 -8.26 10.26 9.46
CA THR A 64 -8.96 8.98 9.45
C THR A 64 -9.29 8.56 8.02
N PHE A 65 -9.61 7.27 7.83
CA PHE A 65 -10.01 6.75 6.53
C PHE A 65 -11.28 7.44 6.01
N GLU A 66 -12.25 7.70 6.88
CA GLU A 66 -13.49 8.39 6.54
C GLU A 66 -13.23 9.83 6.07
N GLN A 67 -12.28 10.52 6.71
CA GLN A 67 -11.86 11.85 6.27
C GLN A 67 -11.21 11.80 4.88
N ALA A 68 -10.34 10.82 4.62
CA ALA A 68 -9.73 10.63 3.32
C ALA A 68 -10.77 10.30 2.23
N VAL A 69 -11.79 9.50 2.54
CA VAL A 69 -12.91 9.21 1.64
C VAL A 69 -13.76 10.44 1.37
N ALA A 70 -14.04 11.26 2.39
CA ALA A 70 -14.81 12.49 2.26
C ALA A 70 -14.03 13.64 1.59
N TYR A 71 -12.71 13.52 1.40
CA TYR A 71 -11.91 14.54 0.76
C TYR A 71 -12.18 14.59 -0.75
N ALA A 72 -12.82 15.66 -1.21
CA ALA A 72 -13.30 15.78 -2.59
C ALA A 72 -12.22 15.53 -3.67
N PRO A 73 -10.96 15.96 -3.51
CA PRO A 73 -9.89 15.63 -4.46
C PRO A 73 -9.59 14.13 -4.56
N ASN A 74 -9.72 13.37 -3.47
CA ASN A 74 -9.56 11.91 -3.54
C ASN A 74 -10.71 11.27 -4.32
N GLN A 75 -11.93 11.82 -4.21
CA GLN A 75 -13.06 11.38 -5.03
C GLN A 75 -12.87 11.72 -6.52
N VAL A 76 -12.26 12.87 -6.85
CA VAL A 76 -11.84 13.19 -8.21
C VAL A 76 -10.78 12.20 -8.71
N PHE A 77 -9.77 11.89 -7.89
CA PHE A 77 -8.68 10.98 -8.27
C PHE A 77 -9.18 9.60 -8.67
N ILE A 78 -10.15 9.04 -7.93
CA ILE A 78 -10.72 7.73 -8.25
C ILE A 78 -11.83 7.81 -9.31
N GLY A 79 -12.30 8.99 -9.72
CA GLY A 79 -13.32 9.13 -10.77
C GLY A 79 -14.77 9.20 -10.29
N ASN A 80 -15.02 9.45 -9.00
CA ASN A 80 -16.38 9.69 -8.48
C ASN A 80 -16.86 11.14 -8.71
N MET A 81 -15.95 12.06 -9.05
CA MET A 81 -16.26 13.48 -9.29
C MET A 81 -15.40 14.02 -10.44
N GLU A 82 -15.98 14.85 -11.29
CA GLU A 82 -15.22 15.54 -12.34
C GLU A 82 -14.37 16.69 -11.75
N PRO A 83 -13.16 16.96 -12.28
CA PRO A 83 -12.32 18.06 -11.81
C PRO A 83 -13.01 19.44 -11.85
N ASP A 84 -13.81 19.71 -12.89
CA ASP A 84 -14.54 20.97 -13.02
C ASP A 84 -15.62 21.11 -11.93
N ASP A 85 -16.28 20.00 -11.56
CA ASP A 85 -17.27 20.00 -10.48
C ASP A 85 -16.61 20.29 -9.12
N LEU A 86 -15.41 19.76 -8.87
CA LEU A 86 -14.63 20.12 -7.68
C LEU A 86 -14.34 21.63 -7.62
N LEU A 87 -13.87 22.21 -8.73
CA LEU A 87 -13.50 23.63 -8.80
C LEU A 87 -14.69 24.56 -8.63
N HIS A 88 -15.87 24.17 -9.12
CA HIS A 88 -17.04 25.04 -9.16
C HIS A 88 -18.06 24.79 -8.03
N ARG A 89 -18.08 23.59 -7.44
CA ARG A 89 -19.11 23.19 -6.45
C ARG A 89 -18.58 23.03 -5.03
N VAL A 90 -17.27 22.81 -4.85
CA VAL A 90 -16.68 22.64 -3.51
C VAL A 90 -15.85 23.87 -3.14
N PRO A 91 -16.19 24.59 -2.06
CA PRO A 91 -15.42 25.75 -1.64
C PRO A 91 -13.97 25.38 -1.29
N SER A 92 -13.04 26.26 -1.66
CA SER A 92 -11.65 26.17 -1.21
C SER A 92 -11.47 26.85 0.16
N PRO A 93 -10.54 26.37 1.01
CA PRO A 93 -9.70 25.19 0.81
C PRO A 93 -10.48 23.89 1.07
N TRP A 94 -10.24 22.86 0.25
CA TRP A 94 -11.03 21.64 0.24
C TRP A 94 -10.98 20.83 1.54
N TYR A 95 -9.86 20.87 2.27
CA TYR A 95 -9.74 20.15 3.56
C TYR A 95 -10.68 20.69 4.64
N LYS A 96 -11.23 21.89 4.48
CA LYS A 96 -12.26 22.47 5.36
C LYS A 96 -13.69 22.20 4.89
N ASN A 97 -13.84 21.61 3.70
CA ASN A 97 -15.12 21.40 3.03
C ASN A 97 -15.25 19.93 2.60
N PRO A 98 -15.28 18.97 3.55
CA PRO A 98 -15.45 17.56 3.24
C PRO A 98 -16.82 17.32 2.59
N LEU A 99 -16.89 16.34 1.70
CA LEU A 99 -18.14 15.89 1.12
C LEU A 99 -19.01 15.20 2.18
N ALA A 100 -20.32 15.42 2.12
CA ALA A 100 -21.26 14.74 2.99
C ALA A 100 -21.31 13.22 2.71
N GLU A 101 -21.14 12.84 1.44
CA GLU A 101 -21.10 11.46 0.98
C GLU A 101 -19.87 11.27 0.08
N GLY A 102 -18.97 10.38 0.49
CA GLY A 102 -17.86 9.89 -0.30
C GLY A 102 -17.89 8.37 -0.35
N SER A 103 -17.25 7.78 -1.35
CA SER A 103 -17.17 6.32 -1.48
C SER A 103 -15.72 5.89 -1.58
N ARG A 104 -15.38 4.78 -0.92
CA ARG A 104 -14.08 4.12 -1.14
C ARG A 104 -13.98 3.49 -2.53
N TRP A 105 -15.11 3.25 -3.19
CA TRP A 105 -15.20 2.61 -4.50
C TRP A 105 -15.69 3.59 -5.56
N SER A 106 -15.22 3.39 -6.78
CA SER A 106 -15.71 4.03 -8.00
C SER A 106 -15.65 3.02 -9.16
N PRO A 107 -16.25 3.32 -10.32
CA PRO A 107 -16.06 2.51 -11.52
C PRO A 107 -14.59 2.43 -11.98
N ASP A 108 -13.81 3.47 -11.71
CA ASP A 108 -12.46 3.66 -12.26
C ASP A 108 -11.35 3.42 -11.24
N GLY A 109 -11.67 3.18 -9.95
CA GLY A 109 -10.66 3.03 -8.92
C GLY A 109 -11.16 2.88 -7.48
N GLU A 110 -10.22 2.92 -6.55
CA GLU A 110 -10.48 2.76 -5.12
C GLU A 110 -9.60 3.62 -4.20
N ILE A 111 -10.13 3.88 -3.01
CA ILE A 111 -9.37 4.31 -1.83
C ILE A 111 -9.26 3.12 -0.89
N MET A 112 -8.06 2.59 -0.73
CA MET A 112 -7.79 1.41 0.07
C MET A 112 -7.39 1.78 1.50
N PRO A 113 -7.98 1.17 2.54
CA PRO A 113 -7.58 1.40 3.92
C PRO A 113 -6.23 0.76 4.26
N GLU A 114 -5.58 1.29 5.29
CA GLU A 114 -4.23 0.93 5.72
C GLU A 114 -4.04 -0.58 5.94
N GLU A 115 -5.00 -1.27 6.57
CA GLU A 115 -4.85 -2.71 6.83
C GLU A 115 -4.83 -3.55 5.56
N GLU A 116 -5.69 -3.21 4.59
CA GLU A 116 -5.74 -3.88 3.30
C GLU A 116 -4.45 -3.65 2.51
N PHE A 117 -3.90 -2.43 2.59
CA PHE A 117 -2.62 -2.10 1.96
C PHE A 117 -1.46 -2.94 2.49
N TYR A 118 -1.37 -3.15 3.81
CA TYR A 118 -0.33 -4.03 4.37
C TYR A 118 -0.49 -5.48 3.91
N GLY A 119 -1.72 -5.96 3.75
CA GLY A 119 -1.97 -7.25 3.12
C GLY A 119 -1.49 -7.30 1.67
N MET A 120 -1.76 -6.24 0.88
CA MET A 120 -1.29 -6.13 -0.50
C MET A 120 0.24 -6.11 -0.59
N MET A 121 0.92 -5.40 0.32
CA MET A 121 2.37 -5.43 0.43
C MET A 121 2.87 -6.85 0.68
N LYS A 122 2.27 -7.58 1.63
CA LYS A 122 2.67 -8.95 1.94
C LYS A 122 2.38 -9.94 0.80
N ILE A 123 1.28 -9.78 0.08
CA ILE A 123 0.93 -10.59 -1.11
C ILE A 123 1.96 -10.38 -2.24
N SER A 124 2.46 -9.15 -2.37
CA SER A 124 3.40 -8.75 -3.43
C SER A 124 4.86 -9.04 -3.09
N ASP A 125 5.14 -9.34 -1.83
CA ASP A 125 6.47 -9.62 -1.30
C ASP A 125 6.94 -11.05 -1.63
N ASP A 126 7.51 -11.20 -2.83
CA ASP A 126 8.07 -12.48 -3.28
C ASP A 126 9.39 -12.84 -2.57
N PHE A 127 10.00 -11.90 -1.83
CA PHE A 127 11.30 -12.06 -1.16
C PHE A 127 11.18 -12.31 0.36
N GLY A 128 9.98 -12.24 0.92
CA GLY A 128 9.74 -12.45 2.35
C GLY A 128 10.28 -11.34 3.24
N LEU A 129 10.41 -10.11 2.72
CA LEU A 129 10.91 -8.95 3.46
C LEU A 129 9.86 -8.28 4.34
N VAL A 130 8.57 -8.51 4.10
CA VAL A 130 7.48 -7.96 4.91
C VAL A 130 7.10 -8.98 5.98
N LEU A 131 7.38 -8.70 7.24
CA LEU A 131 6.90 -9.51 8.37
C LEU A 131 5.67 -8.85 8.97
N LEU A 132 4.55 -9.58 9.02
CA LEU A 132 3.31 -9.14 9.67
C LEU A 132 3.00 -10.06 10.86
N ASP A 133 2.53 -9.48 11.95
CA ASP A 133 2.18 -10.17 13.18
C ASP A 133 1.05 -11.19 12.97
N ASN A 134 1.18 -12.38 13.58
CA ASN A 134 0.15 -13.43 13.55
C ASN A 134 -1.21 -12.97 14.10
N ASP A 135 -1.24 -12.02 15.03
CA ASP A 135 -2.48 -11.48 15.59
C ASP A 135 -3.13 -10.45 14.66
N PHE A 136 -2.35 -9.83 13.76
CA PHE A 136 -2.84 -8.84 12.80
C PHE A 136 -3.36 -9.47 11.50
N LEU A 137 -2.72 -10.53 11.01
CA LEU A 137 -3.09 -11.17 9.74
C LEU A 137 -4.56 -11.61 9.62
N PRO A 138 -5.21 -12.18 10.65
CA PRO A 138 -6.62 -12.54 10.57
C PRO A 138 -7.53 -11.35 10.26
N GLU A 139 -7.21 -10.16 10.78
CA GLU A 139 -7.96 -8.92 10.50
C GLU A 139 -7.81 -8.50 9.04
N VAL A 140 -6.60 -8.60 8.50
CA VAL A 140 -6.28 -8.30 7.10
C VAL A 140 -6.98 -9.28 6.15
N VAL A 141 -6.91 -10.58 6.45
CA VAL A 141 -7.56 -11.64 5.66
C VAL A 141 -9.06 -11.45 5.63
N ALA A 142 -9.68 -11.10 6.77
CA ALA A 142 -11.11 -10.84 6.85
C ALA A 142 -11.53 -9.69 5.90
N LYS A 143 -10.76 -8.59 5.87
CA LYS A 143 -11.02 -7.44 4.98
C LYS A 143 -10.77 -7.79 3.50
N LEU A 144 -9.63 -8.40 3.19
CA LEU A 144 -9.25 -8.70 1.80
C LEU A 144 -10.08 -9.80 1.15
N LYS A 145 -10.70 -10.69 1.93
CA LYS A 145 -11.59 -11.74 1.38
C LYS A 145 -12.80 -11.15 0.64
N GLU A 146 -13.24 -9.95 1.01
CA GLU A 146 -14.35 -9.27 0.37
C GLU A 146 -13.90 -8.42 -0.85
N HIS A 147 -12.59 -8.27 -1.04
CA HIS A 147 -12.03 -7.40 -2.07
C HIS A 147 -12.13 -8.03 -3.46
N PRO A 148 -12.68 -7.31 -4.47
CA PRO A 148 -13.04 -7.90 -5.78
C PRO A 148 -11.85 -8.40 -6.61
N LEU A 149 -10.64 -7.90 -6.34
CA LEU A 149 -9.43 -8.24 -7.07
C LEU A 149 -8.56 -9.32 -6.40
N ILE A 150 -8.90 -9.72 -5.17
CA ILE A 150 -8.16 -10.71 -4.38
C ILE A 150 -8.62 -12.12 -4.72
N THR A 151 -7.67 -13.02 -4.92
CA THR A 151 -7.94 -14.43 -5.20
C THR A 151 -7.67 -15.30 -3.96
N PRO A 152 -8.23 -16.53 -3.91
CA PRO A 152 -7.88 -17.49 -2.86
C PRO A 152 -6.37 -17.78 -2.79
N GLU A 153 -5.67 -17.76 -3.93
CA GLU A 153 -4.21 -17.91 -4.01
C GLU A 153 -3.47 -16.75 -3.35
N ASP A 154 -3.97 -15.52 -3.49
CA ASP A 154 -3.41 -14.34 -2.80
C ASP A 154 -3.58 -14.49 -1.28
N LEU A 155 -4.76 -14.92 -0.81
CA LEU A 155 -5.01 -15.13 0.62
C LEU A 155 -4.10 -16.19 1.25
N LYS A 156 -3.67 -17.21 0.49
CA LYS A 156 -2.70 -18.21 0.98
C LYS A 156 -1.35 -17.58 1.35
N LYS A 157 -0.95 -16.49 0.67
CA LYS A 157 0.28 -15.77 1.00
C LYS A 157 0.21 -15.05 2.37
N LEU A 158 -0.99 -14.92 2.94
CA LEU A 158 -1.25 -14.30 4.25
C LEU A 158 -1.45 -15.31 5.38
N GLU A 159 -1.28 -16.62 5.14
CA GLU A 159 -1.49 -17.65 6.18
C GLU A 159 -0.38 -17.69 7.24
N LYS A 160 0.83 -17.24 6.88
CA LYS A 160 2.00 -17.28 7.75
C LYS A 160 2.41 -15.87 8.18
N GLY A 161 2.25 -15.59 9.47
CA GLY A 161 2.80 -14.40 10.11
C GLY A 161 4.11 -14.67 10.86
N ALA A 162 4.60 -13.61 11.48
CA ALA A 162 5.71 -13.61 12.39
C ALA A 162 5.20 -13.50 13.83
N THR A 163 5.93 -14.12 14.75
CA THR A 163 5.76 -13.94 16.18
C THR A 163 6.25 -12.56 16.60
N LYS A 164 5.77 -12.10 17.75
CA LYS A 164 6.21 -10.83 18.33
C LYS A 164 7.72 -10.82 18.58
N GLU A 165 8.28 -11.95 19.03
CA GLU A 165 9.70 -12.11 19.28
C GLU A 165 10.53 -12.01 17.98
N GLU A 166 10.04 -12.56 16.86
CA GLU A 166 10.69 -12.43 15.56
C GLU A 166 10.69 -10.97 15.07
N ILE A 167 9.57 -10.25 15.26
CA ILE A 167 9.45 -8.83 14.90
C ILE A 167 10.40 -8.00 15.76
N GLU A 168 10.37 -8.17 17.09
CA GLU A 168 11.25 -7.44 18.02
C GLU A 168 12.73 -7.71 17.73
N LYS A 169 13.09 -8.95 17.40
CA LYS A 169 14.45 -9.30 16.98
C LYS A 169 14.85 -8.55 15.70
N ALA A 170 14.01 -8.57 14.68
CA ALA A 170 14.29 -7.89 13.41
C ALA A 170 14.43 -6.37 13.60
N LEU A 171 13.62 -5.77 14.48
CA LEU A 171 13.70 -4.35 14.83
C LEU A 171 14.97 -3.97 15.60
N GLY A 172 15.57 -4.91 16.33
CA GLY A 172 16.88 -4.73 16.97
C GLY A 172 18.06 -4.71 15.98
N GLU A 173 17.81 -5.10 14.72
CA GLU A 173 18.78 -5.08 13.63
C GLU A 173 18.53 -3.85 12.72
N GLU A 174 18.30 -4.04 11.42
CA GLU A 174 18.11 -2.96 10.44
C GLU A 174 16.70 -2.96 9.81
N ALA A 175 15.71 -3.58 10.46
CA ALA A 175 14.32 -3.57 10.00
C ALA A 175 13.60 -2.25 10.35
N SER A 176 12.64 -1.86 9.51
CA SER A 176 11.78 -0.70 9.75
C SER A 176 10.43 -1.14 10.29
N PRO A 177 9.93 -0.56 11.40
CA PRO A 177 8.66 -0.97 12.00
C PRO A 177 7.45 -0.55 11.16
N LEU A 178 6.43 -1.40 11.14
CA LEU A 178 5.12 -1.11 10.54
C LEU A 178 4.07 -0.92 11.65
N TYR A 179 3.29 0.15 11.53
CA TYR A 179 2.25 0.50 12.50
C TYR A 179 0.90 0.60 11.80
N VAL A 180 -0.17 0.28 12.51
CA VAL A 180 -1.54 0.62 12.10
C VAL A 180 -2.16 1.56 13.14
N GLN A 181 -3.10 2.41 12.70
CA GLN A 181 -3.82 3.35 13.59
C GLN A 181 -2.85 4.24 14.39
N GLY A 182 -1.71 4.57 13.79
CA GLY A 182 -0.68 5.44 14.35
C GLY A 182 0.12 4.87 15.52
N THR A 183 -0.28 3.80 16.20
CA THR A 183 0.44 3.35 17.42
C THR A 183 0.60 1.85 17.56
N ARG A 184 -0.29 1.04 16.99
CA ARG A 184 -0.22 -0.42 17.11
C ARG A 184 0.87 -0.96 16.18
N LEU A 185 1.93 -1.52 16.74
CA LEU A 185 2.95 -2.25 15.98
C LEU A 185 2.32 -3.52 15.40
N ILE A 186 2.43 -3.71 14.08
CA ILE A 186 1.83 -4.84 13.36
C ILE A 186 2.84 -5.66 12.55
N GLY A 187 4.10 -5.26 12.56
CA GLY A 187 5.12 -5.91 11.75
C GLY A 187 6.36 -5.06 11.53
N CYS A 188 7.17 -5.48 10.56
CA CYS A 188 8.33 -4.73 10.09
C CYS A 188 8.69 -5.09 8.64
N VAL A 189 9.39 -4.18 7.97
CA VAL A 189 10.06 -4.45 6.68
C VAL A 189 11.53 -4.71 6.94
N LEU A 190 12.01 -5.85 6.49
CA LEU A 190 13.41 -6.26 6.58
C LEU A 190 14.27 -5.50 5.59
N ARG A 191 15.57 -5.42 5.88
CA ARG A 191 16.56 -5.00 4.89
C ARG A 191 16.68 -6.07 3.80
N GLY A 192 16.72 -5.65 2.54
CA GLY A 192 16.82 -6.57 1.40
C GLY A 192 18.24 -7.07 1.13
N HIS A 193 19.26 -6.27 1.45
CA HIS A 193 20.67 -6.66 1.26
C HIS A 193 21.63 -5.80 2.11
N GLU A 194 22.60 -6.41 2.78
CA GLU A 194 23.52 -5.71 3.70
C GLU A 194 24.34 -4.60 3.02
N ALA A 195 24.94 -4.89 1.86
CA ALA A 195 25.85 -3.95 1.19
C ALA A 195 25.18 -2.98 0.21
N ASP A 196 23.89 -3.17 -0.10
CA ASP A 196 23.20 -2.32 -1.07
C ASP A 196 22.49 -1.18 -0.35
N TYR A 197 22.88 0.05 -0.67
CA TYR A 197 22.29 1.24 -0.09
C TYR A 197 20.86 1.52 -0.58
N ASN A 198 20.43 0.92 -1.70
CA ASN A 198 19.06 1.03 -2.22
C ASN A 198 18.11 -0.02 -1.61
N LEU A 199 18.62 -1.03 -0.91
CA LEU A 199 17.81 -2.10 -0.32
C LEU A 199 17.70 -1.97 1.20
N THR A 200 17.74 -0.74 1.71
CA THR A 200 17.40 -0.46 3.11
C THR A 200 15.91 -0.64 3.33
N SER A 201 15.51 -1.00 4.55
CA SER A 201 14.09 -1.18 4.91
C SER A 201 13.27 0.10 4.70
N GLU A 202 13.86 1.28 4.93
CA GLU A 202 13.21 2.59 4.68
C GLU A 202 12.91 2.81 3.19
N ILE A 203 13.85 2.52 2.29
CA ILE A 203 13.65 2.68 0.83
C ILE A 203 12.66 1.65 0.30
N LEU A 204 12.76 0.40 0.76
CA LEU A 204 11.84 -0.67 0.36
C LEU A 204 10.40 -0.42 0.80
N MET A 205 10.19 0.31 1.91
CA MET A 205 8.85 0.76 2.32
C MET A 205 8.26 1.80 1.38
N GLU A 206 9.07 2.66 0.77
CA GLU A 206 8.63 3.62 -0.24
C GLU A 206 8.42 2.96 -1.61
N ASN A 207 9.19 1.91 -1.92
CA ASN A 207 9.13 1.16 -3.17
C ASN A 207 8.96 -0.36 -2.94
N PRO A 208 7.75 -0.84 -2.60
CA PRO A 208 7.54 -2.26 -2.25
C PRO A 208 7.85 -3.24 -3.39
N ASP A 209 7.95 -2.78 -4.65
CA ASP A 209 8.27 -3.60 -5.83
C ASP A 209 9.75 -3.57 -6.24
N GLU A 210 10.59 -2.73 -5.62
CA GLU A 210 11.97 -2.50 -6.05
C GLU A 210 12.85 -3.78 -6.10
N PRO A 211 12.71 -4.77 -5.20
CA PRO A 211 13.47 -6.02 -5.30
C PRO A 211 13.26 -6.78 -6.62
N ARG A 212 12.13 -6.56 -7.32
CA ARG A 212 11.84 -7.21 -8.61
C ARG A 212 12.71 -6.68 -9.75
N PHE A 213 13.19 -5.44 -9.69
CA PHE A 213 13.89 -4.80 -10.81
C PHE A 213 15.34 -5.26 -11.02
N ARG A 214 15.98 -5.91 -10.03
CA ARG A 214 17.37 -6.38 -10.18
C ARG A 214 17.52 -7.85 -10.58
N SER A 215 16.49 -8.67 -10.45
CA SER A 215 16.57 -10.10 -10.79
C SER A 215 16.41 -10.40 -12.29
N TYR A 216 15.91 -9.44 -13.07
CA TYR A 216 16.01 -9.47 -14.53
C TYR A 216 17.25 -8.72 -14.99
N GLY A 217 18.36 -9.46 -15.11
CA GLY A 217 19.58 -8.95 -15.73
C GLY A 217 19.28 -8.39 -17.12
N THR A 218 19.23 -7.07 -17.22
CA THR A 218 19.45 -6.36 -18.47
C THR A 218 20.57 -5.37 -18.20
N THR A 219 21.75 -5.72 -18.71
CA THR A 219 22.83 -4.77 -18.97
C THR A 219 22.32 -3.59 -19.78
N ALA A 220 22.53 -2.39 -19.28
CA ALA A 220 22.78 -1.19 -20.07
C ALA A 220 23.81 -0.38 -19.27
N SER A 221 25.12 -0.61 -19.43
CA SER A 221 26.00 0.06 -20.41
C SER A 221 25.67 1.54 -20.65
N CYS A 222 26.51 2.38 -20.04
CA CYS A 222 26.68 3.84 -20.11
C CYS A 222 25.62 4.72 -19.44
#